data_AF-A0A8J7WWZ1-F1
#
_entry.id   AF-A0A8J7WWZ1-F1
#
_cell.length_a   1.000
_cell.length_b   1.000
_cell.length_c   1.000
_cell.angle_alpha   90.00
_cell.angle_beta   90.00
_cell.angle_gamma   90.00
#
_symmetry.space_group_name_H-M   'P 1'
#
loop_
_entity.id
_entity.type
_entity.pdbx_description
1 polymer ?
#
loop_
_entity_poly.entity_id
_entity_poly.type
_entity_poly.pdbx_seq_one_letter_code
_entity_poly.pdbx_strand_id
1 'polypeptide(L)'
;GAEKVSFRLVDALFQEIQIQARRFATQRAAATGVHLEDLLSSEKEMQNDFVAAETEVARRFRNHNVSIPHQALTINDLMGFKIIGDQALIEEIPDIIDHWPKFTLLETERHTGDYNAVNLLVEVLLPDAEELVAQVKGFDWSVAQRRGLDRQETEDGFLDYLKQGSGSVRMEIILTTYDELMESEFGRSIHELRILRLRQRQPYSGPIAQNAAYLIEYMLTLAASPTVDVFELPIKMYGRYLPETIDSAKGVLFGQDMDGGLLDAFCLKHDFHS
;
A
#
# COMPACT_ATOMS: atom_id res chain seq x y z
N GLY A 1 4.90 0.58 6.16
CA GLY A 1 3.45 0.46 5.95
C GLY A 1 3.03 1.16 4.66
N ALA A 2 2.90 2.48 4.71
CA ALA A 2 2.50 3.36 3.60
C ALA A 2 3.06 3.00 2.22
N GLU A 3 4.38 2.90 2.16
CA GLU A 3 5.10 2.64 0.92
C GLU A 3 4.81 1.24 0.36
N LYS A 4 4.74 0.22 1.22
CA LYS A 4 4.38 -1.15 0.84
C LYS A 4 2.95 -1.22 0.29
N VAL A 5 2.00 -0.50 0.90
CA VAL A 5 0.62 -0.38 0.39
C VAL A 5 0.62 0.25 -1.01
N SER A 6 1.38 1.34 -1.18
CA SER A 6 1.52 2.03 -2.48
C SER A 6 2.08 1.11 -3.55
N PHE A 7 3.16 0.40 -3.25
CA PHE A 7 3.75 -0.56 -4.19
C PHE A 7 2.77 -1.66 -4.58
N ARG A 8 2.08 -2.28 -3.62
CA ARG A 8 1.09 -3.34 -3.92
C ARG A 8 -0.04 -2.83 -4.80
N LEU A 9 -0.56 -1.63 -4.52
CA LEU A 9 -1.60 -1.03 -5.35
C LEU A 9 -1.09 -0.73 -6.76
N VAL A 10 0.11 -0.15 -6.89
CA VAL A 10 0.74 0.14 -8.19
C VAL A 10 0.99 -1.14 -8.99
N ASP A 11 1.46 -2.21 -8.34
CA ASP A 11 1.69 -3.51 -8.98
C ASP A 11 0.39 -4.15 -9.44
N ALA A 12 -0.66 -4.11 -8.61
CA ALA A 12 -1.99 -4.59 -8.99
C ALA A 12 -2.57 -3.79 -10.18
N LEU A 13 -2.39 -2.47 -10.19
CA LEU A 13 -2.79 -1.60 -11.30
C LEU A 13 -2.00 -1.92 -12.57
N PHE A 14 -0.69 -2.15 -12.46
CA PHE A 14 0.14 -2.51 -13.58
C PHE A 14 -0.26 -3.85 -14.19
N GLN A 15 -0.55 -4.86 -13.36
CA GLN A 15 -1.09 -6.15 -13.83
C GLN A 15 -2.40 -5.97 -14.59
N GLU A 16 -3.32 -5.14 -14.08
CA GLU A 16 -4.56 -4.82 -14.78
C GLU A 16 -4.32 -4.14 -16.13
N ILE A 17 -3.38 -3.20 -16.21
CA ILE A 17 -3.01 -2.54 -17.47
C ILE A 17 -2.41 -3.56 -18.45
N GLN A 18 -1.52 -4.45 -18.00
CA GLN A 18 -0.93 -5.49 -18.83
C GLN A 18 -1.97 -6.46 -19.39
N ILE A 19 -2.93 -6.90 -18.57
CA ILE A 19 -4.04 -7.76 -19.00
C ILE A 19 -4.83 -7.09 -20.13
N GLN A 20 -5.05 -5.78 -20.04
CA GLN A 20 -5.84 -5.03 -21.01
C GLN A 20 -5.06 -4.70 -22.28
N ALA A 21 -3.78 -4.36 -22.15
CA ALA A 21 -2.88 -4.20 -23.29
C ALA A 21 -2.79 -5.50 -24.09
N ARG A 22 -2.73 -6.66 -23.42
CA ARG A 22 -2.77 -7.97 -24.06
C ARG A 22 -4.10 -8.22 -24.78
N ARG A 23 -5.23 -7.74 -24.26
CA ARG A 23 -6.52 -7.79 -24.96
C ARG A 23 -6.51 -6.95 -26.24
N PHE A 24 -5.94 -5.75 -26.21
CA PHE A 24 -5.79 -4.93 -27.43
C PHE A 24 -4.85 -5.56 -28.46
N ALA A 25 -3.73 -6.13 -28.02
CA ALA A 25 -2.85 -6.89 -28.90
C ALA A 25 -3.58 -8.11 -29.51
N THR A 26 -4.42 -8.80 -28.74
CA THR A 26 -5.25 -9.92 -29.24
C THR A 26 -6.25 -9.46 -30.29
N GLN A 27 -6.90 -8.31 -30.08
CA GLN A 27 -7.82 -7.72 -31.06
C GLN A 27 -7.09 -7.32 -32.35
N ARG A 28 -5.87 -6.77 -32.23
CA ARG A 28 -5.03 -6.46 -33.40
C ARG A 28 -4.63 -7.74 -34.15
N ALA A 29 -4.20 -8.79 -33.45
CA ALA A 29 -3.87 -10.09 -34.06
C ALA A 29 -5.07 -10.66 -34.83
N ALA A 30 -6.26 -10.64 -34.22
CA ALA A 30 -7.48 -11.08 -34.86
C ALA A 30 -7.83 -10.25 -36.12
N ALA A 31 -7.61 -8.94 -36.08
CA ALA A 31 -7.84 -8.05 -37.23
C ALA A 31 -6.89 -8.32 -38.41
N THR A 32 -5.69 -8.85 -38.14
CA THR A 32 -4.72 -9.27 -39.16
C THR A 32 -4.77 -10.76 -39.47
N GLY A 33 -5.70 -11.51 -38.87
CA GLY A 33 -5.91 -12.93 -39.11
C GLY A 33 -4.81 -13.84 -38.56
N VAL A 34 -4.00 -13.36 -37.61
CA VAL A 34 -2.91 -14.12 -36.98
C VAL A 34 -3.24 -14.44 -35.52
N HIS A 35 -2.58 -15.47 -34.96
CA HIS A 35 -2.62 -15.72 -33.53
C HIS A 35 -1.75 -14.70 -32.78
N LEU A 36 -2.08 -14.42 -31.51
CA LEU A 36 -1.33 -13.47 -30.69
C LEU A 36 0.16 -13.84 -30.59
N GLU A 37 0.47 -15.13 -30.52
CA GLU A 37 1.84 -15.66 -30.42
C GLU A 37 2.66 -15.38 -31.69
N ASP A 38 1.99 -15.22 -32.84
CA ASP A 38 2.60 -14.94 -34.14
C ASP A 38 2.58 -13.44 -34.50
N LEU A 39 1.99 -12.60 -33.65
CA LEU A 39 1.85 -11.17 -33.91
C LEU A 39 3.20 -10.45 -33.70
N LEU A 40 3.83 -10.05 -34.80
CA LEU A 40 4.96 -9.11 -34.76
C LEU A 40 4.43 -7.68 -34.59
N SER A 41 4.57 -7.13 -33.39
CA SER A 41 4.23 -5.73 -33.09
C SER A 41 5.49 -4.87 -33.04
N SER A 42 5.42 -3.68 -33.61
CA SER A 42 6.44 -2.65 -33.39
C SER A 42 6.36 -2.11 -31.95
N GLU A 43 7.45 -1.55 -31.45
CA GLU A 43 7.49 -0.89 -30.14
C GLU A 43 6.42 0.20 -30.01
N LYS A 44 6.18 0.96 -31.08
CA LYS A 44 5.14 1.99 -31.14
C LYS A 44 3.73 1.41 -30.98
N GLU A 45 3.44 0.26 -31.58
CA GLU A 45 2.13 -0.39 -31.44
C GLU A 45 1.93 -0.92 -30.01
N MET A 46 2.96 -1.54 -29.44
CA MET A 46 2.92 -2.00 -28.05
C MET A 46 2.72 -0.84 -27.07
N GLN A 47 3.40 0.30 -27.32
CA GLN A 47 3.23 1.50 -26.51
C GLN A 47 1.82 2.08 -26.64
N ASN A 48 1.25 2.11 -27.85
CA ASN A 48 -0.12 2.58 -28.07
C ASN A 48 -1.15 1.69 -27.34
N ASP A 49 -0.98 0.37 -27.40
CA ASP A 49 -1.83 -0.58 -26.65
C ASP A 49 -1.76 -0.30 -25.15
N PHE A 50 -0.55 -0.06 -24.64
CA PHE A 50 -0.34 0.22 -23.23
C PHE A 50 -1.02 1.52 -22.78
N VAL A 51 -0.85 2.61 -23.54
CA VAL A 51 -1.48 3.91 -23.25
C VAL A 51 -3.01 3.81 -23.33
N ALA A 52 -3.54 3.08 -24.32
CA ALA A 52 -4.96 2.82 -24.43
C ALA A 52 -5.46 1.99 -23.23
N ALA A 53 -4.68 1.00 -22.79
CA ALA A 53 -5.03 0.13 -21.68
C ALA A 53 -5.08 0.89 -20.35
N GLU A 54 -4.10 1.75 -20.10
CA GLU A 54 -4.10 2.67 -18.97
C GLU A 54 -5.34 3.57 -18.99
N THR A 55 -5.66 4.17 -20.14
CA THR A 55 -6.85 5.03 -20.30
C THR A 55 -8.14 4.27 -19.98
N GLU A 56 -8.26 3.02 -20.43
CA GLU A 56 -9.41 2.17 -20.16
C GLU A 56 -9.52 1.77 -18.68
N VAL A 57 -8.40 1.51 -17.99
CA VAL A 57 -8.38 1.28 -16.54
C VAL A 57 -8.83 2.52 -15.78
N ALA A 58 -8.31 3.72 -16.13
CA ALA A 58 -8.78 4.99 -15.55
C ALA A 58 -10.28 5.21 -15.76
N ARG A 59 -10.79 4.90 -16.96
CA ARG A 59 -12.24 4.99 -17.25
C ARG A 59 -13.06 4.06 -16.38
N ARG A 60 -12.58 2.84 -16.11
CA ARG A 60 -13.25 1.91 -15.18
C ARG A 60 -13.32 2.47 -13.76
N PHE A 61 -12.27 3.15 -13.28
CA PHE A 61 -12.32 3.85 -11.98
C PHE A 61 -13.39 4.94 -11.97
N ARG A 62 -13.46 5.75 -13.03
CA ARG A 62 -14.48 6.80 -13.19
C ARG A 62 -15.90 6.26 -13.16
N ASN A 63 -16.11 5.07 -13.71
CA ASN A 63 -17.41 4.43 -13.82
C ASN A 63 -17.72 3.46 -12.67
N HIS A 64 -16.89 3.41 -11.62
CA HIS A 64 -17.03 2.49 -10.49
C HIS A 64 -17.05 1.01 -10.85
N ASN A 65 -16.40 0.63 -11.96
CA ASN A 65 -16.37 -0.74 -12.50
C ASN A 65 -14.98 -1.36 -12.42
N VAL A 66 -14.20 -1.00 -11.39
CA VAL A 66 -12.91 -1.62 -11.10
C VAL A 66 -13.09 -2.77 -10.13
N SER A 67 -12.42 -3.88 -10.44
CA SER A 67 -12.30 -5.02 -9.54
C SER A 67 -10.83 -5.33 -9.36
N ILE A 68 -10.26 -4.91 -8.24
CA ILE A 68 -8.93 -5.36 -7.81
C ILE A 68 -9.17 -6.46 -6.77
N PRO A 69 -8.66 -7.69 -6.96
CA PRO A 69 -8.88 -8.76 -6.00
C PRO A 69 -8.26 -8.41 -4.65
N HIS A 70 -8.98 -8.63 -3.55
CA HIS A 70 -8.50 -8.34 -2.19
C HIS A 70 -7.14 -8.98 -1.87
N GLN A 71 -6.88 -10.17 -2.42
CA GLN A 71 -5.58 -10.85 -2.28
C GLN A 71 -4.41 -10.04 -2.85
N ALA A 72 -4.61 -9.29 -3.93
CA ALA A 72 -3.58 -8.42 -4.51
C ALA A 72 -3.26 -7.20 -3.62
N LEU A 73 -4.19 -6.84 -2.73
CA LEU A 73 -4.05 -5.72 -1.79
C LEU A 73 -3.67 -6.18 -0.37
N THR A 74 -3.54 -7.49 -0.14
CA THR A 74 -3.23 -8.04 1.19
C THR A 74 -1.76 -7.81 1.52
N ILE A 75 -1.50 -7.20 2.67
CA ILE A 75 -0.16 -6.96 3.20
C ILE A 75 0.07 -7.97 4.32
N ASN A 76 0.96 -8.93 4.08
CA ASN A 76 1.23 -10.03 5.01
C ASN A 76 2.29 -9.67 6.08
N ASP A 77 2.93 -8.52 5.93
CA ASP A 77 4.10 -8.07 6.69
C ASP A 77 3.84 -6.69 7.32
N LEU A 78 2.62 -6.51 7.86
CA LEU A 78 2.23 -5.27 8.54
C LEU A 78 3.17 -4.97 9.72
N MET A 79 3.61 -6.02 10.41
CA MET A 79 4.61 -5.97 11.47
C MET A 79 5.85 -6.75 11.04
N GLY A 80 7.01 -6.12 11.22
CA GLY A 80 8.32 -6.72 10.95
C GLY A 80 9.19 -6.69 12.19
N PHE A 81 9.75 -7.83 12.57
CA PHE A 81 10.74 -7.94 13.66
C PHE A 81 12.08 -8.39 13.08
N LYS A 82 13.18 -7.82 13.57
CA LYS A 82 14.52 -8.30 13.25
C LYS A 82 15.13 -8.90 14.51
N ILE A 83 15.46 -10.20 14.45
CA ILE A 83 16.14 -10.91 15.53
C ILE A 83 17.60 -11.09 15.15
N ILE A 84 18.48 -10.65 16.03
CA ILE A 84 19.93 -10.72 15.84
C ILE A 84 20.45 -11.84 16.73
N GLY A 85 21.08 -12.84 16.11
CA GLY A 85 21.53 -14.04 16.79
C GLY A 85 22.82 -14.60 16.22
N ASP A 86 23.37 -15.61 16.87
CA ASP A 86 24.34 -16.48 16.22
C ASP A 86 23.64 -17.47 15.29
N GLN A 87 24.43 -18.22 14.51
CA GLN A 87 23.89 -19.16 13.54
C GLN A 87 23.03 -20.26 14.19
N ALA A 88 23.39 -20.69 15.41
CA ALA A 88 22.64 -21.70 16.14
C ALA A 88 21.23 -21.21 16.49
N LEU A 89 21.11 -19.97 17.01
CA LEU A 89 19.81 -19.37 17.32
C LEU A 89 18.97 -19.18 16.05
N ILE A 90 19.58 -18.74 14.95
CA ILE A 90 18.87 -18.54 13.66
C ILE A 90 18.28 -19.86 13.14
N GLU A 91 19.01 -20.97 13.32
CA GLU A 91 18.54 -22.29 12.92
C GLU A 91 17.47 -22.86 13.85
N GLU A 92 17.48 -22.50 15.14
CA GLU A 92 16.53 -22.99 16.14
C GLU A 92 15.17 -22.27 16.12
N ILE A 93 15.14 -20.96 15.80
CA ILE A 93 13.93 -20.14 15.86
C ILE A 93 12.74 -20.69 15.06
N PRO A 94 12.90 -21.19 13.82
CA PRO A 94 11.78 -21.79 13.08
C PRO A 94 11.10 -22.93 13.85
N ASP A 95 11.89 -23.79 14.50
CA ASP A 95 11.38 -24.89 15.31
C ASP A 95 10.69 -24.36 16.57
N ILE A 96 11.25 -23.34 17.24
CA ILE A 96 10.60 -22.71 18.41
C ILE A 96 9.21 -22.16 18.05
N ILE A 97 9.11 -21.49 16.89
CA ILE A 97 7.86 -20.90 16.41
C ILE A 97 6.82 -21.98 16.13
N ASP A 98 7.22 -23.09 15.49
CA ASP A 98 6.31 -24.18 15.14
C ASP A 98 5.72 -24.89 16.38
N HIS A 99 6.45 -24.90 17.49
CA HIS A 99 5.99 -25.50 18.76
C HIS A 99 5.20 -24.52 19.65
N TRP A 100 5.05 -23.27 19.26
CA TRP A 100 4.36 -22.26 20.07
C TRP A 100 2.85 -22.19 19.75
N PRO A 101 1.94 -22.45 20.72
CA PRO A 101 0.51 -22.69 20.44
C PRO A 101 -0.27 -21.57 19.73
N LYS A 102 0.23 -20.33 19.76
CA LYS A 102 -0.42 -19.17 19.14
C LYS A 102 0.24 -18.71 17.84
N PHE A 103 1.27 -19.43 17.40
CA PHE A 103 2.07 -19.07 16.25
C PHE A 103 1.96 -20.19 15.21
N THR A 104 2.00 -19.81 13.94
CA THR A 104 2.03 -20.76 12.84
C THR A 104 3.01 -20.24 11.80
N LEU A 105 4.06 -21.01 11.55
CA LEU A 105 5.03 -20.71 10.51
C LEU A 105 4.40 -20.98 9.15
N LEU A 106 4.19 -19.93 8.35
CA LEU A 106 3.58 -20.04 7.02
C LEU A 106 4.64 -20.20 5.92
N GLU A 107 5.75 -19.47 6.03
CA GLU A 107 6.79 -19.44 5.00
C GLU A 107 8.17 -19.23 5.62
N THR A 108 9.19 -19.79 4.98
CA THR A 108 10.61 -19.54 5.29
C THR A 108 11.34 -19.26 3.99
N GLU A 109 11.87 -18.05 3.85
CA GLU A 109 12.68 -17.63 2.72
C GLU A 109 14.11 -17.41 3.18
N ARG A 110 15.08 -18.04 2.49
CA ARG A 110 16.51 -17.86 2.78
C ARG A 110 17.14 -17.01 1.70
N HIS A 111 17.72 -15.89 2.09
CA HIS A 111 18.48 -15.02 1.21
C HIS A 111 19.98 -15.33 1.36
N THR A 112 20.65 -15.49 0.23
CA THR A 112 22.10 -15.69 0.15
C THR A 112 22.69 -14.80 -0.94
N GLY A 113 23.84 -14.18 -0.70
CA GLY A 113 24.56 -13.35 -1.67
C GLY A 113 25.00 -12.02 -1.05
N ASP A 114 24.65 -10.91 -1.70
CA ASP A 114 24.96 -9.57 -1.18
C ASP A 114 24.22 -9.26 0.14
N TYR A 115 23.11 -9.96 0.40
CA TYR A 115 22.29 -9.86 1.61
C TYR A 115 21.99 -11.26 2.11
N ASN A 116 22.47 -11.60 3.32
CA ASN A 116 22.19 -12.89 3.94
C ASN A 116 21.24 -12.74 5.14
N ALA A 117 20.08 -13.37 5.06
CA ALA A 117 19.08 -13.40 6.12
C ALA A 117 18.11 -14.55 5.92
N VAL A 118 17.41 -14.93 6.98
CA VAL A 118 16.25 -15.84 6.92
C VAL A 118 15.00 -15.05 7.25
N ASN A 119 14.09 -14.93 6.30
CA ASN A 119 12.80 -14.29 6.51
C ASN A 119 11.75 -15.35 6.80
N LEU A 120 11.01 -15.17 7.88
CA LEU A 120 9.91 -16.02 8.28
C LEU A 120 8.61 -15.24 8.15
N LEU A 121 7.61 -15.83 7.51
CA LEU A 121 6.23 -15.34 7.59
C LEU A 121 5.50 -16.14 8.65
N VAL A 122 5.02 -15.47 9.69
CA VAL A 122 4.40 -16.11 10.84
C VAL A 122 3.01 -15.54 11.05
N GLU A 123 2.03 -16.43 11.17
CA GLU A 123 0.68 -16.08 11.59
C GLU A 123 0.56 -16.17 13.10
N VAL A 124 -0.01 -15.14 13.72
CA VAL A 124 -0.20 -15.04 15.17
C VAL A 124 -1.69 -14.97 15.47
N LEU A 125 -2.18 -15.93 16.25
CA LEU A 125 -3.54 -15.92 16.75
C LEU A 125 -3.68 -14.84 17.84
N LEU A 126 -4.62 -13.93 17.62
CA LEU A 126 -4.93 -12.87 18.56
C LEU A 126 -5.82 -13.39 19.70
N PRO A 127 -5.74 -12.78 20.90
CA PRO A 127 -6.76 -12.98 21.93
C PRO A 127 -8.15 -12.59 21.42
N ASP A 128 -9.19 -13.16 22.02
CA ASP A 128 -10.58 -12.80 21.70
C ASP A 128 -10.85 -11.31 22.02
N ALA A 129 -11.82 -10.73 21.33
CA ALA A 129 -12.13 -9.30 21.42
C ALA A 129 -12.38 -8.85 22.87
N GLU A 130 -13.08 -9.65 23.66
CA GLU A 130 -13.36 -9.39 25.07
C GLU A 130 -12.07 -9.33 25.92
N GLU A 131 -11.09 -10.20 25.65
CA GLU A 131 -9.79 -10.19 26.34
C GLU A 131 -8.98 -8.95 25.97
N LEU A 132 -9.00 -8.55 24.69
CA LEU A 132 -8.33 -7.34 24.22
C LEU A 132 -8.95 -6.07 24.84
N VAL A 133 -10.28 -5.98 24.93
CA VAL A 133 -10.97 -4.87 25.61
C VAL A 133 -10.57 -4.80 27.08
N ALA A 134 -10.48 -5.94 27.75
CA ALA A 134 -10.06 -5.97 29.15
C ALA A 134 -8.62 -5.42 29.34
N GLN A 135 -7.72 -5.64 28.38
CA GLN A 135 -6.34 -5.15 28.42
C GLN A 135 -6.22 -3.64 28.26
N VAL A 136 -7.16 -3.01 27.55
CA VAL A 136 -7.17 -1.54 27.34
C VAL A 136 -8.01 -0.80 28.39
N LYS A 137 -8.39 -1.47 29.48
CA LYS A 137 -9.13 -0.83 30.56
C LYS A 137 -8.32 0.33 31.17
N GLY A 138 -8.89 1.53 31.16
CA GLY A 138 -8.21 2.74 31.62
C GLY A 138 -7.29 3.38 30.56
N PHE A 139 -7.37 2.95 29.31
CA PHE A 139 -6.72 3.60 28.19
C PHE A 139 -7.20 5.05 28.04
N ASP A 140 -6.27 5.95 27.72
CA ASP A 140 -6.58 7.36 27.51
C ASP A 140 -7.12 7.61 26.11
N TRP A 141 -8.45 7.61 26.00
CA TRP A 141 -9.18 7.91 24.76
C TRP A 141 -9.09 9.37 24.31
N SER A 142 -8.38 10.26 25.03
CA SER A 142 -8.08 11.62 24.53
C SER A 142 -7.32 11.60 23.21
N VAL A 143 -6.64 10.49 22.89
CA VAL A 143 -6.00 10.28 21.58
C VAL A 143 -7.01 10.31 20.43
N ALA A 144 -8.25 9.83 20.63
CA ALA A 144 -9.29 9.83 19.62
C ALA A 144 -9.72 11.27 19.28
N GLN A 145 -9.88 12.13 20.30
CA GLN A 145 -10.22 13.54 20.10
C GLN A 145 -9.15 14.30 19.31
N ARG A 146 -7.86 13.98 19.53
CA ARG A 146 -6.75 14.55 18.73
C ARG A 146 -6.81 14.14 17.25
N ARG A 147 -7.61 13.14 16.91
CA ARG A 147 -7.87 12.67 15.54
C ARG A 147 -9.24 13.09 15.00
N GLY A 148 -9.95 13.97 15.71
CA GLY A 148 -11.30 14.42 15.31
C GLY A 148 -12.42 13.42 15.59
N LEU A 149 -12.13 12.33 16.32
CA LEU A 149 -13.14 11.34 16.71
C LEU A 149 -13.79 11.74 18.03
N ASP A 150 -15.09 11.44 18.18
CA ASP A 150 -15.75 11.54 19.47
C ASP A 150 -15.21 10.47 20.43
N ARG A 151 -14.89 10.91 21.66
CA ARG A 151 -14.29 10.04 22.67
C ARG A 151 -15.24 8.93 23.09
N GLN A 152 -16.49 9.29 23.38
CA GLN A 152 -17.47 8.38 23.95
C GLN A 152 -17.89 7.34 22.91
N GLU A 153 -18.17 7.80 21.69
CA GLU A 153 -18.49 6.90 20.57
C GLU A 153 -17.34 5.95 20.24
N THR A 154 -16.09 6.42 20.30
CA THR A 154 -14.92 5.56 20.06
C THR A 154 -14.76 4.52 21.16
N GLU A 155 -14.90 4.91 22.43
CA GLU A 155 -14.79 4.01 23.57
C GLU A 155 -15.91 2.95 23.56
N ASP A 156 -17.15 3.37 23.29
CA ASP A 156 -18.31 2.48 23.24
C ASP A 156 -18.26 1.54 22.02
N GLY A 157 -17.80 2.03 20.87
CA GLY A 157 -17.71 1.27 19.62
C GLY A 157 -16.48 0.36 19.50
N PHE A 158 -15.51 0.46 20.41
CA PHE A 158 -14.24 -0.25 20.27
C PHE A 158 -14.39 -1.78 20.29
N LEU A 159 -15.29 -2.32 21.12
CA LEU A 159 -15.54 -3.76 21.17
C LEU A 159 -16.10 -4.27 19.83
N ASP A 160 -17.06 -3.56 19.26
CA ASP A 160 -17.67 -3.93 18.00
C ASP A 160 -16.67 -3.83 16.84
N TYR A 161 -15.76 -2.86 16.89
CA TYR A 161 -14.62 -2.77 15.98
C TYR A 161 -13.71 -4.01 16.08
N LEU A 162 -13.33 -4.41 17.30
CA LEU A 162 -12.49 -5.60 17.50
C LEU A 162 -13.17 -6.90 17.03
N LYS A 163 -14.49 -7.03 17.23
CA LYS A 163 -15.28 -8.19 16.77
C LYS A 163 -15.33 -8.33 15.24
N GLN A 164 -15.15 -7.23 14.51
CA GLN A 164 -15.09 -7.24 13.04
C GLN A 164 -13.67 -7.55 12.52
N GLY A 165 -12.66 -7.49 13.39
CA GLY A 165 -11.27 -7.77 13.05
C GLY A 165 -11.02 -9.24 12.74
N SER A 166 -9.90 -9.50 12.06
CA SER A 166 -9.40 -10.87 11.89
C SER A 166 -8.94 -11.43 13.23
N GLY A 167 -9.24 -12.70 13.51
CA GLY A 167 -8.74 -13.41 14.71
C GLY A 167 -7.24 -13.70 14.66
N SER A 168 -6.57 -13.44 13.53
CA SER A 168 -5.12 -13.59 13.39
C SER A 168 -4.51 -12.45 12.57
N VAL A 169 -3.22 -12.22 12.79
CA VAL A 169 -2.40 -11.29 12.00
C VAL A 169 -1.16 -12.01 11.48
N ARG A 170 -0.63 -11.54 10.35
CA ARG A 170 0.64 -12.02 9.81
C ARG A 170 1.75 -11.03 10.12
N MET A 171 2.91 -11.56 10.47
CA MET A 171 4.12 -10.80 10.74
C MET A 171 5.32 -11.41 10.03
N GLU A 172 6.24 -10.53 9.65
CA GLU A 172 7.54 -10.90 9.10
C GLU A 172 8.58 -10.91 10.22
N ILE A 173 9.38 -11.97 10.31
CA ILE A 173 10.53 -12.06 11.23
C ILE A 173 11.78 -12.27 10.38
N ILE A 174 12.71 -11.33 10.46
CA ILE A 174 14.00 -11.38 9.77
C ILE A 174 15.05 -11.83 10.77
N LEU A 175 15.64 -12.99 10.54
CA LEU A 175 16.73 -13.54 11.32
C LEU A 175 18.05 -13.20 10.64
N THR A 176 18.96 -12.60 11.39
CA THR A 176 20.27 -12.18 10.85
C THR A 176 21.34 -12.27 11.93
N THR A 177 22.60 -12.37 11.52
CA THR A 177 23.72 -12.25 12.44
C THR A 177 24.08 -10.78 12.65
N TYR A 178 24.87 -10.49 13.67
CA TYR A 178 25.34 -9.13 13.90
C TYR A 178 26.18 -8.60 12.71
N ASP A 179 27.05 -9.45 12.15
CA ASP A 179 27.90 -9.06 11.02
C ASP A 179 27.07 -8.76 9.77
N GLU A 180 26.06 -9.60 9.48
CA GLU A 180 25.14 -9.38 8.35
C GLU A 180 24.23 -8.17 8.57
N LEU A 181 23.80 -7.91 9.81
CA LEU A 181 23.11 -6.67 10.14
C LEU A 181 23.98 -5.46 9.78
N MET A 182 25.23 -5.44 10.23
CA MET A 182 26.14 -4.32 9.99
C MET A 182 26.38 -4.11 8.49
N GLU A 183 26.55 -5.18 7.72
CA GLU A 183 26.68 -5.10 6.26
C GLU A 183 25.37 -4.64 5.57
N SER A 184 24.21 -5.02 6.09
CA SER A 184 22.90 -4.64 5.55
C SER A 184 22.49 -3.20 5.86
N GLU A 185 23.01 -2.61 6.94
CA GLU A 185 22.66 -1.23 7.33
C GLU A 185 23.74 -0.23 6.89
N PHE A 186 25.02 -0.62 6.93
CA PHE A 186 26.15 0.29 6.69
C PHE A 186 27.09 -0.15 5.57
N GLY A 187 26.99 -1.40 5.12
CA GLY A 187 27.94 -2.02 4.20
C GLY A 187 27.39 -2.23 2.79
N ARG A 188 27.60 -3.43 2.26
CA ARG A 188 27.36 -3.73 0.82
C ARG A 188 25.89 -3.71 0.42
N SER A 189 24.98 -3.81 1.38
CA SER A 189 23.54 -4.00 1.16
C SER A 189 22.65 -3.01 1.90
N ILE A 190 23.12 -1.76 2.03
CA ILE A 190 22.37 -0.66 2.67
C ILE A 190 20.88 -0.71 2.29
N HIS A 191 20.06 -0.98 3.30
CA HIS A 191 18.62 -1.18 3.18
C HIS A 191 17.93 -0.02 2.43
N GLU A 192 18.36 1.22 2.69
CA GLU A 192 17.85 2.42 2.01
C GLU A 192 18.19 2.45 0.52
N LEU A 193 19.40 2.04 0.13
CA LEU A 193 19.78 1.95 -1.29
C LEU A 193 18.98 0.84 -2.00
N ARG A 194 18.63 -0.24 -1.29
CA ARG A 194 17.73 -1.28 -1.82
C ARG A 194 16.31 -0.74 -2.04
N ILE A 195 15.74 -0.01 -1.09
CA ILE A 195 14.41 0.62 -1.24
C ILE A 195 14.43 1.65 -2.37
N LEU A 196 15.45 2.50 -2.45
CA LEU A 196 15.60 3.48 -3.53
C LEU A 196 15.76 2.80 -4.89
N ARG A 197 16.51 1.68 -4.97
CA ARG A 197 16.61 0.88 -6.20
C ARG A 197 15.29 0.22 -6.57
N LEU A 198 14.51 -0.25 -5.59
CA LEU A 198 13.17 -0.79 -5.84
C LEU A 198 12.22 0.29 -6.36
N ARG A 199 12.26 1.51 -5.81
CA ARG A 199 11.55 2.68 -6.37
C ARG A 199 11.97 2.99 -7.80
N GLN A 200 13.28 3.03 -8.07
CA GLN A 200 13.81 3.32 -9.41
C GLN A 200 13.55 2.20 -10.43
N ARG A 201 13.32 0.96 -9.96
CA ARG A 201 13.06 -0.22 -10.79
C ARG A 201 11.58 -0.56 -10.92
N GLN A 202 10.65 0.24 -10.38
CA GLN A 202 9.24 -0.03 -10.63
C GLN A 202 9.01 -0.03 -12.14
N PRO A 203 8.50 -1.14 -12.70
CA PRO A 203 8.36 -1.29 -14.16
C PRO A 203 7.32 -0.32 -14.75
N TYR A 204 6.56 0.37 -13.90
CA TYR A 204 5.52 1.29 -14.28
C TYR A 204 5.42 2.49 -13.32
N SER A 205 5.46 3.69 -13.91
CA SER A 205 5.37 4.99 -13.23
C SER A 205 4.38 5.94 -13.92
N GLY A 206 3.36 5.39 -14.57
CA GLY A 206 2.37 6.18 -15.31
C GLY A 206 1.42 7.00 -14.41
N PRO A 207 0.60 7.89 -15.00
CA PRO A 207 -0.34 8.74 -14.26
C PRO A 207 -1.22 8.01 -13.24
N ILE A 208 -1.71 6.80 -13.54
CA ILE A 208 -2.53 6.03 -12.61
C ILE A 208 -1.72 5.56 -11.39
N ALA A 209 -0.46 5.14 -11.58
CA ALA A 209 0.43 4.81 -10.46
C ALA A 209 0.71 6.02 -9.57
N GLN A 210 0.95 7.18 -10.18
CA GLN A 210 1.17 8.42 -9.45
C GLN A 210 -0.07 8.81 -8.62
N ASN A 211 -1.26 8.69 -9.19
CA ASN A 211 -2.51 8.96 -8.49
C ASN A 211 -2.76 7.98 -7.33
N ALA A 212 -2.40 6.70 -7.48
CA ALA A 212 -2.45 5.71 -6.40
C ALA A 212 -1.54 6.11 -5.24
N ALA A 213 -0.29 6.50 -5.54
CA ALA A 213 0.66 6.94 -4.52
C ALA A 213 0.14 8.17 -3.77
N TYR A 214 -0.36 9.18 -4.49
CA TYR A 214 -0.95 10.36 -3.87
C TYR A 214 -2.17 10.03 -3.01
N LEU A 215 -3.07 9.16 -3.49
CA LEU A 215 -4.26 8.79 -2.74
C LEU A 215 -3.88 8.08 -1.43
N ILE A 216 -2.90 7.17 -1.46
CA ILE A 216 -2.43 6.47 -0.27
C ILE A 216 -1.77 7.45 0.70
N GLU A 217 -0.92 8.33 0.22
CA GLU A 217 -0.29 9.37 1.03
C GLU A 217 -1.35 10.27 1.70
N TYR A 218 -2.39 10.67 0.95
CA TYR A 218 -3.50 11.45 1.48
C TYR A 218 -4.30 10.67 2.54
N MET A 219 -4.65 9.41 2.29
CA MET A 219 -5.40 8.57 3.25
C MET A 219 -4.64 8.35 4.57
N LEU A 220 -3.31 8.17 4.49
CA LEU A 220 -2.46 8.07 5.68
C LEU A 220 -2.36 9.38 6.43
N THR A 221 -2.29 10.49 5.68
CA THR A 221 -2.32 11.83 6.25
C THR A 221 -3.64 12.08 6.98
N LEU A 222 -4.76 11.71 6.37
CA LEU A 222 -6.10 11.77 6.95
C LEU A 222 -6.21 10.94 8.23
N ALA A 223 -5.69 9.71 8.24
CA ALA A 223 -5.64 8.86 9.43
C ALA A 223 -4.84 9.48 10.59
N ALA A 224 -3.91 10.40 10.28
CA ALA A 224 -3.15 11.16 11.26
C ALA A 224 -3.72 12.57 11.51
N SER A 225 -4.74 12.99 10.79
CA SER A 225 -5.29 14.34 10.89
C SER A 225 -6.26 14.49 12.07
N PRO A 226 -6.53 15.72 12.53
CA PRO A 226 -7.54 16.00 13.55
C PRO A 226 -8.98 16.05 13.00
N THR A 227 -9.22 15.58 11.77
CA THR A 227 -10.55 15.56 11.14
C THR A 227 -10.87 14.17 10.58
N VAL A 228 -12.15 13.83 10.63
CA VAL A 228 -12.72 12.64 9.97
C VAL A 228 -13.64 12.98 8.80
N ASP A 229 -13.96 14.27 8.65
CA ASP A 229 -14.86 14.76 7.62
C ASP A 229 -14.09 15.06 6.33
N VAL A 230 -14.35 14.24 5.31
CA VAL A 230 -13.89 14.47 3.94
C VAL A 230 -15.09 14.35 3.01
N PHE A 231 -15.62 15.50 2.57
CA PHE A 231 -16.79 15.56 1.70
C PHE A 231 -16.56 14.89 0.35
N GLU A 232 -15.36 15.04 -0.21
CA GLU A 232 -14.96 14.38 -1.45
C GLU A 232 -13.47 14.05 -1.42
N LEU A 233 -13.11 12.83 -1.85
CA LEU A 233 -11.71 12.48 -2.05
C LEU A 233 -11.08 13.41 -3.11
N PRO A 234 -10.04 14.18 -2.77
CA PRO A 234 -9.44 15.17 -3.67
C PRO A 234 -8.68 14.51 -4.83
N ILE A 235 -8.30 13.24 -4.66
CA ILE A 235 -7.48 12.50 -5.61
C ILE A 235 -8.34 11.41 -6.24
N LYS A 236 -8.50 11.50 -7.55
CA LYS A 236 -9.19 10.52 -8.39
C LYS A 236 -8.17 9.78 -9.23
N MET A 237 -8.34 8.47 -9.38
CA MET A 237 -7.43 7.64 -10.18
C MET A 237 -7.31 8.07 -11.66
N TYR A 238 -8.33 8.76 -12.19
CA TYR A 238 -8.39 9.28 -13.56
C TYR A 238 -8.02 10.77 -13.68
N GLY A 239 -7.57 11.40 -12.60
CA GLY A 239 -7.16 12.81 -12.60
C GLY A 239 -5.72 13.03 -13.06
N ARG A 240 -5.31 14.30 -13.11
CA ARG A 240 -3.90 14.71 -13.24
C ARG A 240 -3.63 15.76 -12.18
N TYR A 241 -2.65 15.48 -11.34
CA TYR A 241 -2.33 16.32 -10.19
C TYR A 241 -0.87 16.71 -10.24
N LEU A 242 -0.61 17.97 -9.93
CA LEU A 242 0.74 18.41 -9.61
C LEU A 242 1.03 18.07 -8.13
N PRO A 243 2.28 17.80 -7.75
CA PRO A 243 2.65 17.52 -6.36
C PRO A 243 2.09 18.56 -5.37
N GLU A 244 2.10 19.84 -5.75
CA GLU A 244 1.63 20.95 -4.94
C GLU A 244 0.12 20.88 -4.65
N THR A 245 -0.66 20.28 -5.55
CA THR A 245 -2.09 20.03 -5.32
C THR A 245 -2.31 19.05 -4.18
N ILE A 246 -1.42 18.07 -4.04
CA ILE A 246 -1.48 17.05 -3.00
C ILE A 246 -1.03 17.63 -1.67
N ASP A 247 0.04 18.42 -1.66
CA ASP A 247 0.49 19.12 -0.47
C ASP A 247 -0.57 20.08 0.07
N SER A 248 -1.24 20.82 -0.81
CA SER A 248 -2.37 21.67 -0.45
C SER A 248 -3.53 20.85 0.15
N ALA A 249 -3.94 19.76 -0.52
CA ALA A 249 -5.00 18.89 -0.01
C ALA A 249 -4.69 18.30 1.38
N LYS A 250 -3.42 17.95 1.63
CA LYS A 250 -2.95 17.51 2.96
C LYS A 250 -2.97 18.64 3.99
N GLY A 251 -2.60 19.86 3.61
CA GLY A 251 -2.62 21.03 4.50
C GLY A 251 -4.02 21.32 5.05
N VAL A 252 -5.05 21.20 4.20
CA VAL A 252 -6.47 21.38 4.59
C VAL A 252 -6.87 20.44 5.74
N LEU A 253 -6.36 19.21 5.76
CA LEU A 253 -6.65 18.23 6.83
C LEU A 253 -6.20 18.71 8.22
N PHE A 254 -5.23 19.63 8.28
CA PHE A 254 -4.72 20.21 9.53
C PHE A 254 -5.17 21.65 9.76
N GLY A 255 -6.17 22.12 9.01
CA GLY A 255 -6.66 23.51 9.11
C GLY A 255 -5.66 24.55 8.62
N GLN A 256 -4.71 24.15 7.76
CA GLN A 256 -3.84 25.10 7.08
C GLN A 256 -4.59 25.67 5.87
N ASP A 257 -5.12 26.88 6.02
CA ASP A 257 -5.50 27.70 4.88
C ASP A 257 -4.21 28.14 4.18
N MET A 258 -3.83 27.42 3.14
CA MET A 258 -2.91 27.97 2.15
C MET A 258 -3.76 28.84 1.24
N ASP A 259 -3.77 30.15 1.52
CA ASP A 259 -4.30 31.20 0.63
C ASP A 259 -4.05 30.77 -0.81
N GLY A 260 -5.14 30.63 -1.56
CA GLY A 260 -5.22 30.11 -2.91
C GLY A 260 -3.89 30.14 -3.65
N GLY A 261 -3.24 28.96 -3.74
CA GLY A 261 -2.20 28.75 -4.74
C GLY A 261 -2.74 29.11 -6.13
N LEU A 262 -1.85 29.21 -7.13
CA LEU A 262 -2.12 29.63 -8.53
C LEU A 262 -3.44 29.16 -9.19
N LEU A 263 -4.13 28.15 -8.65
CA LEU A 263 -5.42 27.62 -9.09
C LEU A 263 -6.66 28.37 -8.59
N ASP A 264 -6.57 29.15 -7.52
CA ASP A 264 -7.68 30.03 -7.10
C ASP A 264 -7.88 31.19 -8.09
N ALA A 265 -6.85 31.46 -8.91
CA ALA A 265 -6.93 32.35 -10.07
C ALA A 265 -7.70 31.74 -11.27
N PHE A 266 -7.96 30.42 -11.28
CA PHE A 266 -8.60 29.72 -12.41
C PHE A 266 -9.97 29.11 -12.08
N CYS A 267 -10.36 29.05 -10.81
CA CYS A 267 -11.73 28.70 -10.43
C CYS A 267 -12.62 29.95 -10.54
N LEU A 268 -13.22 30.15 -11.72
CA LEU A 268 -14.33 31.09 -11.89
C LEU A 268 -15.41 30.78 -10.84
N LYS A 269 -15.55 31.67 -9.86
CA LYS A 269 -16.72 31.72 -8.98
C LYS A 269 -17.96 31.83 -9.87
N HIS A 270 -18.73 30.76 -9.97
CA HIS A 270 -20.11 30.88 -10.42
C HIS A 270 -20.91 31.40 -9.23
N ASP A 271 -21.05 32.72 -9.16
CA ASP A 271 -22.02 33.38 -8.30
C ASP A 271 -23.42 32.92 -8.74
N PHE A 272 -24.07 32.07 -7.95
CA PHE A 272 -25.53 31.96 -7.98
C PHE A 272 -26.10 32.84 -6.88
N HIS A 273 -26.47 34.06 -7.26
CA HIS A 273 -27.54 34.79 -6.61
C HIS A 273 -28.88 34.20 -7.07
N SER A 274 -29.64 33.62 -6.13
CA SER A 274 -31.09 33.81 -5.93
C SER A 274 -31.52 33.04 -4.69
#